data_AF-A0A522PBF8-F1
#
_entry.id   AF-A0A522PBF8-F1
#
_cell.length_a   1.000
_cell.length_b   1.000
_cell.length_c   1.000
_cell.angle_alpha   90.00
_cell.angle_beta   90.00
_cell.angle_gamma   90.00
#
_symmetry.space_group_name_H-M   'P 1'
#
loop_
_entity.id
_entity.type
_entity.pdbx_description
1 polymer ?
#
loop_
_entity_poly.entity_id
_entity_poly.type
_entity_poly.pdbx_seq_one_letter_code
_entity_poly.pdbx_strand_id
1 'polypeptide(L)'
;QKSWMCPPGLAMISRSPRALAAAERATMPRFYFDLAAARASAAKGETPWTPAVGVCFALDAALDLMEAEGFPAIFARHAACAAATRAGLRAMGFTLFADPEHASDTVTAVRLPDDLAWPGFSAALRDRGLIVAGGQGPLAGRIFRIGHLGAVQLPDILAALEVIETTVAELGWPVERGQALGAAVRAADATLAGPDRASSGVAAAATA
;
A
#
# COMPACT_ATOMS: atom_id res chain seq x y z
N GLN A 1 -9.51 -1.04 -1.38
CA GLN A 1 -10.26 0.08 -2.03
C GLN A 1 -10.29 1.37 -1.19
N LYS A 2 -9.25 1.86 -0.52
CA LYS A 2 -7.79 1.58 -0.52
C LYS A 2 -7.35 1.38 0.94
N SER A 3 -6.59 2.28 1.57
CA SER A 3 -6.11 2.05 2.95
C SER A 3 -7.20 1.94 4.02
N TRP A 4 -8.47 2.23 3.68
CA TRP A 4 -9.65 2.06 4.54
C TRP A 4 -10.05 0.62 4.85
N MET A 5 -9.44 -0.40 4.23
CA MET A 5 -9.71 -1.82 4.52
C MET A 5 -11.19 -2.29 4.32
N CYS A 6 -12.08 -1.48 3.74
CA CYS A 6 -13.53 -1.75 3.61
C CYS A 6 -13.98 -1.89 2.16
N PRO A 7 -14.91 -2.78 1.72
CA PRO A 7 -15.26 -3.08 0.31
C PRO A 7 -15.48 -1.87 -0.62
N PRO A 8 -15.27 -1.99 -1.95
CA PRO A 8 -15.45 -0.85 -2.85
C PRO A 8 -16.93 -0.43 -2.88
N GLY A 9 -17.18 0.88 -2.93
CA GLY A 9 -18.55 1.41 -2.95
C GLY A 9 -18.71 2.79 -2.34
N LEU A 10 -17.67 3.31 -1.68
CA LEU A 10 -17.66 4.66 -1.10
C LEU A 10 -16.56 5.53 -1.72
N ALA A 11 -16.86 6.82 -1.80
CA ALA A 11 -15.89 7.86 -2.15
C ALA A 11 -15.90 8.92 -1.04
N MET A 12 -14.75 9.13 -0.40
CA MET A 12 -14.63 10.09 0.70
C MET A 12 -14.27 11.47 0.14
N ILE A 13 -15.07 12.47 0.47
CA ILE A 13 -14.91 13.85 -0.04
C ILE A 13 -14.77 14.80 1.16
N SER A 14 -13.61 15.43 1.27
CA SER A 14 -13.40 16.57 2.19
C SER A 14 -13.43 17.89 1.40
N ARG A 15 -13.98 18.95 2.00
CA ARG A 15 -14.19 20.25 1.35
C ARG A 15 -13.71 21.37 2.24
N SER A 16 -12.89 22.26 1.69
CA SER A 16 -12.49 23.50 2.36
C SER A 16 -13.60 24.56 2.27
N PRO A 17 -13.59 25.61 3.12
CA PRO A 17 -14.52 26.73 3.01
C PRO A 17 -14.52 27.37 1.61
N ARG A 18 -13.35 27.48 0.97
CA ARG A 18 -13.21 27.97 -0.42
C ARG A 18 -13.94 27.09 -1.42
N ALA A 19 -13.86 25.76 -1.27
CA ALA A 19 -14.55 24.82 -2.17
C ALA A 19 -16.08 24.90 -2.00
N LEU A 20 -16.57 25.11 -0.77
CA LEU A 20 -17.99 25.31 -0.51
C LEU A 20 -18.52 26.59 -1.18
N ALA A 21 -17.81 27.72 -1.04
CA ALA A 21 -18.19 28.99 -1.68
C ALA A 21 -18.16 28.90 -3.22
N ALA A 22 -17.25 28.11 -3.79
CA ALA A 22 -17.22 27.87 -5.24
C ALA A 22 -18.44 27.03 -5.70
N ALA A 23 -18.87 26.05 -4.90
CA ALA A 23 -20.00 25.20 -5.22
C ALA A 23 -21.34 25.94 -5.31
N GLU A 24 -21.49 27.06 -4.58
CA GLU A 24 -22.67 27.95 -4.63
C GLU A 24 -22.83 28.64 -5.99
N ARG A 25 -21.73 28.88 -6.70
CA ARG A 25 -21.72 29.54 -8.02
C ARG A 25 -21.51 28.58 -9.19
N ALA A 26 -21.35 27.29 -8.92
CA ALA A 26 -21.08 26.28 -9.95
C ALA A 26 -22.34 26.03 -10.80
N THR A 27 -22.19 26.09 -12.12
CA THR A 27 -23.29 25.94 -13.10
C THR A 27 -23.34 24.57 -13.74
N MET A 28 -22.41 23.66 -13.41
CA MET A 28 -22.42 22.30 -13.93
C MET A 28 -23.70 21.57 -13.50
N PRO A 29 -24.40 20.89 -14.43
CA PRO A 29 -25.55 20.07 -14.08
C PRO A 29 -25.16 19.00 -13.05
N ARG A 30 -25.94 18.89 -11.98
CA ARG A 30 -25.71 17.93 -10.89
C ARG A 30 -27.03 17.47 -10.29
N PHE A 31 -27.07 16.22 -9.88
CA PHE A 31 -28.19 15.62 -9.16
C PHE A 31 -27.67 14.64 -8.12
N TYR A 32 -27.18 13.47 -8.55
CA TYR A 32 -26.70 12.45 -7.62
C TYR A 32 -25.47 12.93 -6.82
N PHE A 33 -24.52 13.58 -7.49
CA PHE A 33 -23.32 14.17 -6.89
C PHE A 33 -23.52 15.63 -6.44
N ASP A 34 -24.74 16.05 -6.13
CA ASP A 34 -24.98 17.36 -5.52
C ASP A 34 -24.53 17.38 -4.06
N LEU A 35 -23.34 17.94 -3.82
CA LEU A 35 -22.75 18.02 -2.50
C LEU A 35 -23.45 19.03 -1.57
N ALA A 36 -24.28 19.94 -2.11
CA ALA A 36 -25.13 20.82 -1.31
C ALA A 36 -26.34 20.05 -0.78
N ALA A 37 -26.99 19.23 -1.63
CA ALA A 37 -28.03 18.31 -1.19
C ALA A 37 -27.49 17.32 -0.13
N ALA A 38 -26.31 16.73 -0.38
CA ALA A 38 -25.63 15.86 0.60
C ALA A 38 -25.39 16.56 1.95
N ARG A 39 -24.97 17.83 1.94
CA ARG A 39 -24.77 18.62 3.18
C ARG A 39 -26.09 18.90 3.91
N ALA A 40 -27.15 19.21 3.17
CA ALA A 40 -28.46 19.50 3.74
C ALA A 40 -29.09 18.26 4.40
N SER A 41 -28.99 17.08 3.78
CA SER A 41 -29.42 15.80 4.38
C SER A 41 -28.55 15.43 5.58
N ALA A 42 -27.23 15.59 5.50
CA ALA A 42 -26.32 15.26 6.60
C ALA A 42 -26.62 16.07 7.88
N ALA A 43 -27.09 17.32 7.77
CA ALA A 43 -27.51 18.12 8.91
C ALA A 43 -28.72 17.54 9.67
N LYS A 44 -29.44 16.59 9.07
CA LYS A 44 -30.55 15.82 9.66
C LYS A 44 -30.15 14.41 10.08
N GLY A 45 -28.88 14.02 9.89
CA GLY A 45 -28.43 12.64 10.10
C GLY A 45 -28.82 11.68 8.97
N GLU A 46 -29.16 12.18 7.79
CA GLU A 46 -29.63 11.39 6.65
C GLU A 46 -28.70 11.49 5.43
N THR A 47 -28.91 10.61 4.45
CA THR A 47 -28.34 10.72 3.11
C THR A 47 -29.41 11.17 2.11
N PRO A 48 -29.06 11.90 1.03
CA PRO A 48 -30.05 12.31 0.04
C PRO A 48 -30.70 11.13 -0.69
N TRP A 49 -29.96 10.04 -0.83
CA TRP A 49 -30.35 8.82 -1.54
C TRP A 49 -30.02 7.60 -0.67
N THR A 50 -30.63 6.46 -0.96
CA THR A 50 -30.33 5.19 -0.27
C THR A 50 -28.83 4.87 -0.36
N PRO A 51 -28.11 4.77 0.76
CA PRO A 51 -26.68 4.50 0.75
C PRO A 51 -26.39 3.00 0.61
N ALA A 52 -25.14 2.66 0.31
CA ALA A 52 -24.66 1.29 0.34
C ALA A 52 -24.45 0.83 1.81
N VAL A 53 -25.55 0.57 2.52
CA VAL A 53 -25.59 0.32 3.97
C VAL A 53 -24.52 -0.69 4.44
N GLY A 54 -24.37 -1.83 3.74
CA GLY A 54 -23.35 -2.83 4.10
C GLY A 54 -21.91 -2.33 3.98
N VAL A 55 -21.61 -1.46 3.00
CA VAL A 55 -20.28 -0.85 2.84
C VAL A 55 -20.04 0.22 3.92
N CYS A 56 -21.09 0.93 4.35
CA CYS A 56 -21.01 1.86 5.49
C CYS A 56 -20.65 1.13 6.78
N PHE A 57 -21.29 0.01 7.12
CA PHE A 57 -20.93 -0.79 8.30
C PHE A 57 -19.52 -1.37 8.21
N ALA A 58 -19.09 -1.81 7.04
CA ALA A 58 -17.73 -2.28 6.85
C ALA A 58 -16.68 -1.16 7.01
N LEU A 59 -17.01 0.07 6.63
CA LEU A 59 -16.16 1.23 6.90
C LEU A 59 -16.12 1.56 8.39
N ASP A 60 -17.26 1.54 9.07
CA ASP A 60 -17.37 1.78 10.52
C ASP A 60 -16.44 0.85 11.32
N ALA A 61 -16.55 -0.46 11.09
CA ALA A 61 -15.64 -1.44 11.71
C ALA A 61 -14.16 -1.24 11.34
N ALA A 62 -13.88 -0.78 10.12
CA ALA A 62 -12.50 -0.49 9.73
C ALA A 62 -11.95 0.76 10.44
N LEU A 63 -12.80 1.76 10.72
CA LEU A 63 -12.41 2.94 11.49
C LEU A 63 -12.10 2.58 12.94
N ASP A 64 -12.89 1.70 13.57
CA ASP A 64 -12.59 1.19 14.92
C ASP A 64 -11.20 0.54 14.99
N LEU A 65 -10.86 -0.30 13.99
CA LEU A 65 -9.54 -0.92 13.90
C LEU A 65 -8.43 0.12 13.70
N MET A 66 -8.66 1.13 12.87
CA MET A 66 -7.69 2.20 12.61
C MET A 66 -7.47 3.10 13.83
N GLU A 67 -8.51 3.38 14.59
CA GLU A 67 -8.43 4.16 15.83
C GLU A 67 -7.71 3.36 16.93
N ALA A 68 -7.96 2.05 17.03
CA ALA A 68 -7.27 1.18 17.96
C ALA A 68 -5.76 1.04 17.68
N GLU A 69 -5.35 1.01 16.40
CA GLU A 69 -3.94 1.01 16.00
C GLU A 69 -3.31 2.41 16.17
N GLY A 70 -4.03 3.46 15.76
CA GLY A 70 -3.59 4.85 15.76
C GLY A 70 -2.81 5.24 14.49
N PHE A 71 -3.04 6.45 13.97
CA PHE A 71 -2.44 6.90 12.71
C PHE A 71 -0.90 6.86 12.66
N PRO A 72 -0.16 7.27 13.72
CA PRO A 72 1.30 7.17 13.68
C PRO A 72 1.80 5.73 13.49
N ALA A 73 1.15 4.76 14.15
CA ALA A 73 1.49 3.35 14.03
C ALA A 73 1.12 2.80 12.64
N ILE A 74 -0.05 3.17 12.11
CA ILE A 74 -0.47 2.84 10.74
C ILE A 74 0.58 3.30 9.73
N PHE A 75 1.03 4.56 9.82
CA PHE A 75 2.02 5.10 8.90
C PHE A 75 3.38 4.43 9.05
N ALA A 76 3.84 4.20 10.28
CA ALA A 76 5.09 3.49 10.55
C ALA A 76 5.08 2.06 9.97
N ARG A 77 3.95 1.35 10.12
CA ARG A 77 3.76 0.01 9.54
C ARG A 77 3.82 0.02 8.02
N HIS A 78 3.15 0.97 7.36
CA HIS A 78 3.22 1.11 5.91
C HIS A 78 4.64 1.39 5.44
N ALA A 79 5.35 2.32 6.10
CA ALA A 79 6.75 2.62 5.80
C ALA A 79 7.65 1.38 5.96
N ALA A 80 7.46 0.61 7.03
CA ALA A 80 8.21 -0.63 7.28
C ALA A 80 7.93 -1.71 6.22
N CYS A 81 6.66 -1.92 5.86
CA CYS A 81 6.27 -2.85 4.79
C CYS A 81 6.87 -2.45 3.44
N ALA A 82 6.88 -1.15 3.15
CA ALA A 82 7.45 -0.62 1.92
C ALA A 82 8.98 -0.77 1.90
N ALA A 83 9.66 -0.47 3.01
CA ALA A 83 11.09 -0.68 3.16
C ALA A 83 11.46 -2.17 2.99
N ALA A 84 10.74 -3.06 3.65
CA ALA A 84 10.89 -4.51 3.51
C ALA A 84 10.74 -4.97 2.05
N THR A 85 9.65 -4.55 1.40
CA THR A 85 9.38 -4.90 0.00
C THR A 85 10.52 -4.44 -0.92
N ARG A 86 10.95 -3.18 -0.78
CA ARG A 86 12.01 -2.59 -1.61
C ARG A 86 13.36 -3.29 -1.38
N ALA A 87 13.70 -3.58 -0.12
CA ALA A 87 14.96 -4.24 0.23
C ALA A 87 14.99 -5.70 -0.24
N GLY A 88 13.91 -6.45 -0.01
CA GLY A 88 13.81 -7.85 -0.46
C GLY A 88 13.90 -8.00 -1.98
N LEU A 89 13.20 -7.14 -2.73
CA LEU A 89 13.30 -7.12 -4.19
C LEU A 89 14.69 -6.77 -4.70
N ARG A 90 15.36 -5.77 -4.11
CA ARG A 90 16.74 -5.42 -4.47
C ARG A 90 17.72 -6.56 -4.16
N ALA A 91 17.54 -7.23 -3.02
CA ALA A 91 18.37 -8.39 -2.66
C ALA A 91 18.20 -9.56 -3.64
N MET A 92 17.02 -9.71 -4.25
CA MET A 92 16.79 -10.66 -5.34
C MET A 92 17.38 -10.19 -6.69
N GLY A 93 17.90 -8.97 -6.81
CA GLY A 93 18.45 -8.41 -8.05
C GLY A 93 17.44 -7.64 -8.91
N PHE A 94 16.21 -7.40 -8.43
CA PHE A 94 15.25 -6.59 -9.18
C PHE A 94 15.62 -5.11 -9.18
N THR A 95 15.35 -4.46 -10.31
CA THR A 95 15.44 -3.00 -10.42
C THR A 95 14.08 -2.35 -10.10
N LEU A 96 14.05 -1.47 -9.09
CA LEU A 96 12.85 -0.72 -8.77
C LEU A 96 12.57 0.35 -9.84
N PHE A 97 11.29 0.62 -10.09
CA PHE A 97 10.88 1.54 -11.14
C PHE A 97 10.95 3.01 -10.72
N ALA A 98 10.53 3.32 -9.49
CA ALA A 98 10.44 4.69 -8.99
C ALA A 98 11.80 5.21 -8.51
N ASP A 99 11.98 6.53 -8.63
CA ASP A 99 13.04 7.25 -7.93
C ASP A 99 12.88 7.05 -6.41
N PRO A 100 13.95 6.66 -5.68
CA PRO A 100 13.91 6.55 -4.22
C PRO A 100 13.34 7.79 -3.50
N GLU A 101 13.59 9.00 -3.98
CA GLU A 101 13.09 10.25 -3.36
C GLU A 101 11.57 10.44 -3.50
N HIS A 102 10.95 9.70 -4.43
CA HIS A 102 9.52 9.77 -4.73
C HIS A 102 8.83 8.41 -4.56
N ALA A 103 9.49 7.46 -3.91
CA ALA A 103 8.97 6.12 -3.70
C ALA A 103 7.72 6.15 -2.80
N SER A 104 6.70 5.38 -3.17
CA SER A 104 5.48 5.27 -2.38
C SER A 104 5.63 4.22 -1.26
N ASP A 105 5.05 4.53 -0.10
CA ASP A 105 4.89 3.58 1.01
C ASP A 105 3.58 2.79 0.97
N THR A 106 2.89 2.79 -0.18
CA THR A 106 1.67 1.99 -0.38
C THR A 106 1.75 1.01 -1.55
N VAL A 107 2.72 1.22 -2.45
CA VAL A 107 2.97 0.34 -3.59
C VAL A 107 4.43 0.43 -4.04
N THR A 108 5.05 -0.72 -4.31
CA THR A 108 6.36 -0.80 -4.94
C THR A 108 6.21 -1.25 -6.38
N ALA A 109 6.62 -0.41 -7.33
CA ALA A 109 6.71 -0.76 -8.74
C ALA A 109 8.11 -1.26 -9.10
N VAL A 110 8.18 -2.33 -9.88
CA VAL A 110 9.39 -3.08 -10.19
C VAL A 110 9.50 -3.27 -11.68
N ARG A 111 10.68 -3.03 -12.26
CA ARG A 111 10.94 -3.34 -13.66
C ARG A 111 10.97 -4.85 -13.84
N LEU A 112 10.24 -5.31 -14.84
CA LEU A 112 10.28 -6.70 -15.24
C LEU A 112 11.57 -6.93 -16.04
N PRO A 113 12.41 -7.91 -15.67
CA PRO A 113 13.56 -8.31 -16.47
C PRO A 113 13.15 -8.73 -17.90
N ASP A 114 14.01 -8.47 -18.88
CA ASP A 114 13.72 -8.77 -20.30
C ASP A 114 13.52 -10.27 -20.56
N ASP A 115 14.17 -11.11 -19.75
CA ASP A 115 14.10 -12.56 -19.78
C ASP A 115 12.95 -13.15 -18.94
N LEU A 116 12.14 -12.32 -18.29
CA LEU A 116 11.00 -12.75 -17.48
C LEU A 116 9.67 -12.25 -18.07
N ALA A 117 8.97 -13.09 -18.82
CA ALA A 117 7.70 -12.70 -19.44
C ALA A 117 6.54 -12.56 -18.43
N TRP A 118 5.84 -11.42 -18.45
CA TRP A 118 4.76 -11.10 -17.51
C TRP A 118 3.63 -12.16 -17.44
N PRO A 119 3.09 -12.68 -18.55
CA PRO A 119 1.99 -13.65 -18.47
C PRO A 119 2.38 -14.92 -17.71
N GLY A 120 3.58 -15.48 -17.97
CA GLY A 120 4.08 -16.66 -17.30
C GLY A 120 4.40 -16.40 -15.82
N PHE A 121 5.10 -15.30 -15.55
CA PHE A 121 5.42 -14.90 -14.18
C PHE A 121 4.17 -14.66 -13.34
N SER A 122 3.22 -13.87 -13.82
CA SER A 122 1.99 -13.55 -13.09
C SER A 122 1.05 -14.75 -12.90
N ALA A 123 1.03 -15.69 -13.84
CA ALA A 123 0.31 -16.95 -13.67
C ALA A 123 0.95 -17.80 -12.57
N ALA A 124 2.27 -17.98 -12.60
CA ALA A 124 2.99 -18.74 -11.59
C ALA A 124 2.85 -18.16 -10.17
N LEU A 125 2.86 -16.83 -10.02
CA LEU A 125 2.57 -16.20 -8.73
C LEU A 125 1.14 -16.49 -8.25
N ARG A 126 0.15 -16.39 -9.16
CA ARG A 126 -1.26 -16.62 -8.84
C ARG A 126 -1.53 -18.06 -8.43
N ASP A 127 -0.89 -19.02 -9.08
CA ASP A 127 -0.98 -20.44 -8.73
C ASP A 127 -0.43 -20.72 -7.32
N ARG A 128 0.40 -19.81 -6.79
CA ARG A 128 0.93 -19.81 -5.42
C ARG A 128 0.13 -18.92 -4.46
N GLY A 129 -1.03 -18.43 -4.88
CA GLY A 129 -1.90 -17.58 -4.07
C GLY A 129 -1.45 -16.11 -3.99
N LEU A 130 -0.39 -15.71 -4.69
CA LEU A 130 0.06 -14.32 -4.70
C LEU A 130 -0.44 -13.59 -5.95
N ILE A 131 -1.26 -12.55 -5.74
CA ILE A 131 -1.75 -11.69 -6.82
C ILE A 131 -1.00 -10.36 -6.76
N VAL A 132 -0.21 -10.08 -7.79
CA VAL A 132 0.42 -8.77 -8.01
C VAL A 132 -0.14 -8.12 -9.28
N ALA A 133 -0.09 -6.80 -9.35
CA ALA A 133 -0.64 -6.06 -10.47
C ALA A 133 0.41 -5.80 -11.55
N GLY A 134 0.07 -5.98 -12.82
CA GLY A 134 0.95 -5.58 -13.93
C GLY A 134 0.99 -4.05 -14.11
N GLY A 135 1.90 -3.60 -14.96
CA GLY A 135 1.88 -2.26 -15.53
C GLY A 135 0.64 -2.00 -16.38
N GLN A 136 0.29 -0.72 -16.56
CA GLN A 136 -0.88 -0.27 -17.31
C GLN A 136 -0.45 0.67 -18.43
N GLY A 137 -1.23 0.72 -19.52
CA GLY A 137 -0.95 1.59 -20.66
C GLY A 137 0.47 1.37 -21.22
N PRO A 138 1.29 2.42 -21.38
CA PRO A 138 2.67 2.31 -21.90
C PRO A 138 3.61 1.40 -21.08
N LEU A 139 3.23 1.08 -19.84
CA LEU A 139 4.02 0.24 -18.94
C LEU A 139 3.56 -1.23 -18.92
N ALA A 140 2.53 -1.59 -19.68
CA ALA A 140 2.05 -2.97 -19.77
C ALA A 140 3.18 -3.92 -20.21
N GLY A 141 3.36 -5.01 -19.46
CA GLY A 141 4.42 -5.99 -19.69
C GLY A 141 5.84 -5.55 -19.33
N ARG A 142 6.05 -4.30 -18.87
CA ARG A 142 7.38 -3.75 -18.53
C ARG A 142 7.64 -3.63 -17.03
N ILE A 143 6.57 -3.57 -16.25
CA ILE A 143 6.64 -3.51 -14.78
C ILE A 143 5.60 -4.42 -14.16
N PHE A 144 5.80 -4.73 -12.89
CA PHE A 144 4.77 -5.22 -11.99
C PHE A 144 4.77 -4.39 -10.69
N ARG A 145 3.71 -4.53 -9.88
CA ARG A 145 3.44 -3.71 -8.72
C ARG A 145 2.97 -4.57 -7.56
N ILE A 146 3.62 -4.39 -6.41
CA ILE A 146 3.28 -5.02 -5.14
C ILE A 146 2.62 -3.96 -4.27
N GLY A 147 1.34 -4.17 -3.94
CA GLY A 147 0.61 -3.30 -3.02
C GLY A 147 0.86 -3.72 -1.58
N HIS A 148 1.17 -2.74 -0.72
CA HIS A 148 1.46 -2.96 0.69
C HIS A 148 0.72 -1.95 1.56
N LEU A 149 -0.59 -1.87 1.35
CA LEU A 149 -1.48 -0.89 1.97
C LEU A 149 -2.71 -1.51 2.64
N GLY A 150 -3.29 -0.76 3.58
CA GLY A 150 -4.49 -1.17 4.32
C GLY A 150 -4.12 -2.12 5.46
N ALA A 151 -4.70 -3.32 5.47
CA ALA A 151 -4.50 -4.30 6.54
C ALA A 151 -3.18 -5.07 6.44
N VAL A 152 -2.39 -4.85 5.39
CA VAL A 152 -1.12 -5.54 5.13
C VAL A 152 -0.13 -5.32 6.27
N GLN A 153 0.43 -6.42 6.75
CA GLN A 153 1.44 -6.48 7.80
C GLN A 153 2.78 -6.97 7.24
N LEU A 154 3.86 -6.82 8.02
CA LEU A 154 5.18 -7.30 7.64
C LEU A 154 5.21 -8.80 7.26
N PRO A 155 4.54 -9.72 8.01
CA PRO A 155 4.48 -11.13 7.62
C PRO A 155 3.91 -11.38 6.22
N ASP A 156 2.90 -10.60 5.80
CA ASP A 156 2.33 -10.72 4.46
C ASP A 156 3.37 -10.38 3.38
N ILE A 157 4.20 -9.36 3.64
CA ILE A 157 5.29 -8.96 2.75
C ILE A 157 6.37 -10.03 2.69
N LEU A 158 6.74 -10.61 3.82
CA LEU A 158 7.73 -11.68 3.87
C LEU A 158 7.25 -12.90 3.08
N ALA A 159 5.99 -13.32 3.27
CA ALA A 159 5.38 -14.40 2.50
C ALA A 159 5.33 -14.08 0.99
N ALA A 160 5.00 -12.84 0.62
CA ALA A 160 5.00 -12.43 -0.79
C ALA A 160 6.41 -12.48 -1.41
N LEU A 161 7.44 -12.05 -0.68
CA LEU A 161 8.83 -12.10 -1.14
C LEU A 161 9.32 -13.54 -1.32
N GLU A 162 8.97 -14.44 -0.40
CA GLU A 162 9.28 -15.88 -0.51
C GLU A 162 8.65 -16.50 -1.76
N VAL A 163 7.38 -16.19 -2.03
CA VAL A 163 6.69 -16.66 -3.25
C VAL A 163 7.37 -16.11 -4.50
N ILE A 164 7.73 -14.83 -4.52
CA ILE A 164 8.43 -14.21 -5.65
C ILE A 164 9.79 -14.88 -5.89
N GLU A 165 10.61 -15.03 -4.83
CA GLU A 165 11.94 -15.67 -4.90
C GLU A 165 11.85 -17.10 -5.45
N THR A 166 10.89 -17.88 -4.94
CA THR A 166 10.64 -19.24 -5.40
C THR A 166 10.22 -19.27 -6.87
N THR A 167 9.25 -18.42 -7.25
CA THR A 167 8.74 -18.38 -8.62
C THR A 167 9.81 -17.99 -9.62
N VAL A 168 10.62 -16.96 -9.33
CA VAL A 168 11.64 -16.54 -10.30
C VAL A 168 12.76 -17.57 -10.43
N ALA A 169 13.13 -18.26 -9.35
CA ALA A 169 14.08 -19.37 -9.40
C ALA A 169 13.57 -20.53 -10.26
N GLU A 170 12.29 -20.88 -10.15
CA GLU A 170 11.67 -21.95 -10.96
C GLU A 170 11.54 -21.58 -12.45
N LEU A 171 11.34 -20.30 -12.73
CA LEU A 171 11.34 -19.76 -14.09
C LEU A 171 12.75 -19.61 -14.67
N GLY A 172 13.80 -20.01 -13.93
CA GLY A 172 15.18 -19.99 -14.38
C GLY A 172 15.86 -18.62 -14.32
N TRP A 173 15.26 -17.63 -13.64
CA TRP A 173 15.87 -16.33 -13.44
C TRP A 173 16.90 -16.40 -12.30
N PRO A 174 18.11 -15.83 -12.46
CA PRO A 174 19.18 -15.94 -11.48
C PRO A 174 18.83 -15.18 -10.20
N VAL A 175 18.53 -15.91 -9.14
CA VAL A 175 18.29 -15.36 -7.79
C VAL A 175 19.07 -16.17 -6.76
N GLU A 176 19.72 -15.47 -5.83
CA GLU A 176 20.34 -16.10 -4.66
C GLU A 176 19.28 -16.28 -3.57
N ARG A 177 18.89 -17.53 -3.33
CA ARG A 177 17.82 -17.86 -2.37
C ARG A 177 18.18 -17.48 -0.95
N GLY A 178 17.19 -17.01 -0.18
CA GLY A 178 17.30 -16.71 1.24
C GLY A 178 17.82 -15.31 1.56
N GLN A 179 18.28 -14.53 0.58
CA GLN A 179 18.76 -13.16 0.80
C GLN A 179 17.61 -12.16 0.95
N ALA A 180 16.47 -12.40 0.31
CA ALA A 180 15.33 -11.50 0.28
C ALA A 180 14.76 -11.21 1.67
N LEU A 181 14.51 -12.25 2.45
CA LEU A 181 13.85 -12.14 3.76
C LEU A 181 14.73 -11.41 4.78
N GLY A 182 16.02 -11.76 4.83
CA GLY A 182 16.96 -11.09 5.73
C GLY A 182 17.11 -9.60 5.42
N ALA A 183 17.16 -9.23 4.14
CA ALA A 183 17.19 -7.82 3.73
C ALA A 183 15.88 -7.10 4.10
N ALA A 184 14.74 -7.76 3.90
CA ALA A 184 13.43 -7.21 4.20
C ALA A 184 13.24 -6.91 5.70
N VAL A 185 13.57 -7.88 6.57
CA VAL A 185 13.45 -7.72 8.04
C VAL A 185 14.34 -6.59 8.53
N ARG A 186 15.63 -6.57 8.14
CA ARG A 186 16.56 -5.49 8.55
C ARG A 186 16.05 -4.10 8.15
N ALA A 187 15.48 -3.97 6.95
CA ALA A 187 14.96 -2.70 6.46
C ALA A 187 13.68 -2.28 7.21
N ALA A 188 12.80 -3.21 7.54
CA ALA A 188 11.63 -2.94 8.37
C ALA A 188 12.02 -2.49 9.77
N ASP A 189 12.92 -3.24 10.43
CA ASP A 189 13.38 -2.95 11.79
C ASP A 189 14.05 -1.56 11.87
N ALA A 190 14.93 -1.25 10.91
CA ALA A 190 15.56 0.07 10.83
C ALA A 190 14.52 1.20 10.66
N THR A 191 13.46 0.94 9.89
CA THR A 191 12.38 1.92 9.67
C THR A 191 11.56 2.15 10.94
N LEU A 192 11.24 1.08 11.66
CA LEU A 192 10.47 1.14 12.92
C LEU A 192 11.29 1.72 14.09
N ALA A 193 12.61 1.54 14.09
CA ALA A 193 13.49 2.09 15.10
C ALA A 193 13.57 3.63 15.06
N GLY A 194 13.26 4.24 13.91
CA GLY A 194 13.38 5.68 13.68
C GLY A 194 14.84 6.18 13.67
N PRO A 195 15.08 7.45 13.31
CA PRO A 195 16.43 8.01 13.21
C PRO A 195 17.21 8.05 14.55
N ASP A 196 16.53 8.02 15.70
CA ASP A 196 17.15 8.24 17.02
C ASP A 196 17.64 6.97 17.76
N ARG A 197 17.29 5.76 17.29
CA ARG A 197 17.72 4.52 17.97
C ARG A 197 19.01 3.91 17.41
N ALA A 198 19.44 4.30 16.22
CA ALA A 198 20.67 3.79 15.62
C ALA A 198 21.95 4.36 16.28
N SER A 199 21.85 5.44 17.06
CA SER A 199 22.97 6.12 17.71
C SER A 199 23.14 5.80 19.21
N SER A 200 22.20 5.10 19.84
CA SER A 200 22.23 4.81 21.29
C SER A 200 22.80 3.43 21.66
N GLY A 201 23.29 2.65 20.69
CA GLY A 201 23.84 1.31 20.90
C GLY A 201 25.29 1.24 21.39
N VAL A 202 25.98 2.36 21.64
CA VAL A 202 27.39 2.38 22.09
C VAL A 202 27.57 3.33 23.28
N ALA A 203 26.97 3.03 24.43
CA ALA A 203 27.36 3.60 25.73
C ALA A 203 26.64 2.92 26.91
N ALA A 204 26.86 1.63 27.16
CA ALA A 204 26.50 1.01 28.43
C ALA A 204 27.35 -0.25 28.72
N ALA A 205 28.68 -0.11 28.68
CA ALA A 205 29.59 -1.12 29.21
C ALA A 205 30.94 -0.48 29.57
N ALA A 206 30.95 0.38 30.59
CA ALA A 206 32.16 0.71 31.37
C ALA A 206 31.80 1.66 32.52
N THR A 207 31.50 1.10 33.70
CA THR A 207 32.02 1.62 34.97
C THR A 207 31.88 0.51 36.01
N ALA A 208 33.01 0.24 36.64
CA ALA A 208 33.24 -0.71 37.72
C ALA A 208 32.48 -0.35 39.01
#